data_AF-A0A5N5DN07-F1
#
_entry.id   AF-A0A5N5DN07-F1
#
_cell.length_a   1.000
_cell.length_b   1.000
_cell.length_c   1.000
_cell.angle_alpha   90.00
_cell.angle_beta   90.00
_cell.angle_gamma   90.00
#
_symmetry.space_group_name_H-M   'P 1'
#
loop_
_entity.id
_entity.type
_entity.pdbx_description
1 polymer ?
#
loop_
_entity_poly.entity_id
_entity_poly.type
_entity_poly.pdbx_seq_one_letter_code
_entity_poly.pdbx_strand_id
1 'polypeptide(L)'
;MQAPDAGAGPASFLTPLGAAYYVRSRSLDVAHYQALIDRGWRRSGTLLYKPDVRRACCPHYTIRLPAAAFKPTRDQRQAVNRWNKFILGESYMNEAKKLHPKTKEEKAKQRNGFNLCHVIHEAEDSNVKRPPEPAHRFEVTLEPDNFTEEKFQLFSNYQQAVHHEEAREVTRAGFARFLCDSPLQRCTMEGTSTRLGSFHQCYRLDGRLIAIAVLDLVPRAVSGVYFIYHSDFEKYSLGKISALREAALAEELGLQFYYMGYYIHNCKKMRYKGDYQPQYVLDPESYEWNKLDDELRKLLDEKKYVSLWRQRQNKDAKVPDNGGDTPMPEASSDGDFDGKHLDSPLLATAAVDDGLSLMELGMPGVLKVDELLESISLDKIKIGIPSAGIVASMEDLVTWDQGTITNKSSLKGHIAEMAACIGPDVAKEMIVQLS
;
A
#
# COMPACT_ATOMS: atom_id res chain seq x y z
N MET A 1 -9.08 13.77 -7.87
CA MET A 1 -10.27 13.06 -7.34
C MET A 1 -10.18 13.21 -5.82
N GLN A 2 -10.66 14.35 -5.32
CA GLN A 2 -10.56 14.73 -3.90
C GLN A 2 -11.50 13.85 -3.07
N ALA A 3 -11.02 13.36 -1.93
CA ALA A 3 -11.88 12.74 -0.92
C ALA A 3 -12.80 13.81 -0.30
N PRO A 4 -14.07 13.50 -0.01
CA PRO A 4 -14.99 14.46 0.59
C PRO A 4 -14.52 14.87 2.00
N ASP A 5 -14.60 16.17 2.28
CA ASP A 5 -14.17 16.79 3.53
C ASP A 5 -15.23 16.56 4.63
N ALA A 6 -14.87 15.84 5.69
CA ALA A 6 -15.72 15.63 6.85
C ALA A 6 -15.16 16.42 8.05
N GLY A 7 -15.88 17.47 8.43
CA GLY A 7 -15.54 18.41 9.50
C GLY A 7 -15.69 17.84 10.92
N ALA A 8 -15.04 18.57 11.85
CA ALA A 8 -14.69 18.28 13.24
C ALA A 8 -15.75 17.68 14.20
N GLY A 9 -15.31 16.71 15.02
CA GLY A 9 -15.93 16.16 16.23
C GLY A 9 -15.42 14.72 16.51
N PRO A 10 -15.27 14.24 17.77
CA PRO A 10 -14.78 12.89 18.05
C PRO A 10 -15.92 11.88 17.84
N ALA A 11 -16.20 11.56 16.59
CA ALA A 11 -17.14 10.54 16.17
C ALA A 11 -16.49 9.69 15.07
N SER A 12 -16.71 8.38 15.13
CA SER A 12 -16.44 7.51 13.99
C SER A 12 -17.53 7.78 12.95
N PHE A 13 -17.28 7.56 11.67
CA PHE A 13 -18.32 7.55 10.66
C PHE A 13 -18.04 6.34 9.79
N LEU A 14 -18.98 5.41 9.75
CA LEU A 14 -18.96 4.25 8.87
C LEU A 14 -20.04 4.48 7.82
N THR A 15 -19.62 4.83 6.61
CA THR A 15 -20.53 4.90 5.46
C THR A 15 -19.77 4.34 4.27
N PRO A 16 -20.24 3.26 3.63
CA PRO A 16 -19.74 2.90 2.31
C PRO A 16 -19.98 4.08 1.36
N LEU A 17 -18.99 4.39 0.51
CA LEU A 17 -19.07 5.43 -0.51
C LEU A 17 -18.92 4.76 -1.87
N GLY A 18 -20.06 4.40 -2.45
CA GLY A 18 -20.17 3.73 -3.75
C GLY A 18 -19.62 2.30 -3.80
N ALA A 19 -19.20 1.85 -4.98
CA ALA A 19 -18.76 0.47 -5.24
C ALA A 19 -17.40 0.08 -4.60
N ALA A 20 -16.82 0.90 -3.73
CA ALA A 20 -15.59 0.61 -2.99
C ALA A 20 -15.88 0.59 -1.50
N TYR A 21 -15.12 -0.20 -0.74
CA TYR A 21 -15.31 -0.27 0.70
C TYR A 21 -14.34 0.64 1.43
N TYR A 22 -14.85 1.37 2.42
CA TYR A 22 -14.09 2.28 3.25
C TYR A 22 -14.34 1.96 4.72
N VAL A 23 -13.29 1.96 5.52
CA VAL A 23 -13.38 1.82 6.98
C VAL A 23 -12.43 2.80 7.64
N ARG A 24 -12.83 3.39 8.76
CA ARG A 24 -11.95 4.22 9.56
C ARG A 24 -11.47 3.44 10.76
N SER A 25 -10.16 3.46 11.02
CA SER A 25 -9.58 2.89 12.23
C SER A 25 -9.04 3.99 13.15
N ARG A 26 -9.33 3.87 14.45
CA ARG A 26 -8.71 4.69 15.50
C ARG A 26 -7.40 4.09 16.00
N SER A 27 -7.28 2.77 15.89
CA SER A 27 -6.16 1.98 16.39
C SER A 27 -6.10 0.70 15.59
N LEU A 28 -4.96 0.40 15.00
CA LEU A 28 -4.76 -0.73 14.11
C LEU A 28 -3.45 -1.43 14.47
N ASP A 29 -3.52 -2.74 14.73
CA ASP A 29 -2.33 -3.55 14.92
C ASP A 29 -1.57 -3.71 13.58
N VAL A 30 -0.24 -3.76 13.65
CA VAL A 30 0.62 -3.85 12.46
C VAL A 30 0.47 -5.19 11.73
N ALA A 31 0.15 -6.28 12.42
CA ALA A 31 -0.13 -7.58 11.83
C ALA A 31 -1.50 -7.61 11.15
N HIS A 32 -2.52 -6.99 11.75
CA HIS A 32 -3.81 -6.79 11.07
C HIS A 32 -3.65 -5.95 9.81
N TYR A 33 -2.88 -4.86 9.86
CA TYR A 33 -2.64 -4.06 8.67
C TYR A 33 -1.85 -4.82 7.59
N GLN A 34 -0.89 -5.67 7.95
CA GLN A 34 -0.25 -6.59 7.01
C GLN A 34 -1.28 -7.47 6.30
N ALA A 35 -2.19 -8.11 7.05
CA ALA A 35 -3.25 -8.95 6.49
C ALA A 35 -4.17 -8.16 5.54
N LEU A 36 -4.50 -6.92 5.88
CA LEU A 36 -5.28 -6.02 5.02
C LEU A 36 -4.54 -5.67 3.72
N ILE A 37 -3.27 -5.29 3.78
CA ILE A 37 -2.48 -4.97 2.58
C ILE A 37 -2.37 -6.20 1.66
N ASP A 38 -2.22 -7.39 2.24
CA ASP A 38 -2.18 -8.67 1.52
C ASP A 38 -3.52 -9.05 0.90
N ARG A 39 -4.60 -8.35 1.27
CA ARG A 39 -5.93 -8.41 0.66
C ARG A 39 -6.26 -7.18 -0.21
N GLY A 40 -5.24 -6.42 -0.57
CA GLY A 40 -5.34 -5.27 -1.49
C GLY A 40 -5.86 -3.99 -0.86
N TRP A 41 -5.95 -3.89 0.48
CA TRP A 41 -6.32 -2.66 1.16
C TRP A 41 -5.17 -1.64 1.20
N ARG A 42 -5.52 -0.37 1.30
CA ARG A 42 -4.57 0.73 1.57
C ARG A 42 -5.17 1.72 2.55
N ARG A 43 -4.35 2.65 3.05
CA ARG A 43 -4.78 3.72 3.94
C ARG A 43 -4.38 5.11 3.47
N SER A 44 -5.08 6.10 4.02
CA SER A 44 -4.81 7.53 3.93
C SER A 44 -5.13 8.12 5.31
N GLY A 45 -4.11 8.40 6.11
CA GLY A 45 -4.29 8.64 7.55
C GLY A 45 -5.00 7.48 8.23
N THR A 46 -6.13 7.78 8.87
CA THR A 46 -7.01 6.82 9.58
C THR A 46 -8.06 6.15 8.68
N LEU A 47 -8.21 6.58 7.42
CA LEU A 47 -9.12 5.99 6.46
C LEU A 47 -8.43 4.83 5.74
N LEU A 48 -9.00 3.63 5.81
CA LEU A 48 -8.63 2.48 5.01
C LEU A 48 -9.66 2.28 3.88
N TYR A 49 -9.19 1.79 2.74
CA TYR A 49 -10.04 1.59 1.57
C TYR A 49 -9.61 0.36 0.76
N LYS A 50 -10.62 -0.28 0.17
CA LYS A 50 -10.48 -1.35 -0.82
C LYS A 50 -11.25 -0.96 -2.08
N PRO A 51 -10.57 -0.70 -3.21
CA PRO A 51 -11.25 -0.31 -4.44
C PRO A 51 -11.87 -1.52 -5.15
N ASP A 52 -12.97 -1.30 -5.89
CA ASP A 52 -13.44 -2.27 -6.89
C ASP A 52 -12.58 -2.17 -8.15
N VAL A 53 -11.56 -3.00 -8.17
CA VAL A 53 -10.55 -3.03 -9.24
C VAL A 53 -11.10 -3.54 -10.56
N ARG A 54 -12.18 -4.33 -10.58
CA ARG A 54 -12.78 -4.87 -11.82
C ARG A 54 -13.47 -3.75 -12.59
N ARG A 55 -14.24 -2.94 -11.87
CA ARG A 55 -15.05 -1.88 -12.48
C ARG A 55 -14.27 -0.58 -12.66
N ALA A 56 -13.24 -0.33 -11.84
CA ALA A 56 -12.37 0.84 -11.96
C ALA A 56 -11.93 1.14 -13.41
N CYS A 57 -11.84 2.43 -13.78
CA CYS A 57 -11.36 2.82 -15.12
C CYS A 57 -9.93 2.30 -15.39
N CYS A 58 -9.09 2.32 -14.36
CA CYS A 58 -7.72 1.82 -14.36
C CYS A 58 -7.55 0.86 -13.18
N PRO A 59 -7.43 -0.46 -13.41
CA PRO A 59 -7.30 -1.40 -12.30
C PRO A 59 -6.01 -1.22 -11.49
N HIS A 60 -6.17 -1.23 -10.17
CA HIS A 60 -5.11 -0.99 -9.19
C HIS A 60 -4.67 -2.32 -8.59
N TYR A 61 -3.51 -2.81 -9.01
CA TYR A 61 -2.96 -4.06 -8.49
C TYR A 61 -2.01 -3.79 -7.34
N THR A 62 -2.09 -4.57 -6.26
CA THR A 62 -1.04 -4.54 -5.24
C THR A 62 0.21 -5.22 -5.79
N ILE A 63 1.38 -4.62 -5.57
CA ILE A 63 2.67 -5.17 -6.02
C ILE A 63 3.66 -5.24 -4.85
N ARG A 64 4.45 -6.31 -4.82
CA ARG A 64 5.53 -6.51 -3.83
C ARG A 64 6.82 -7.00 -4.47
N LEU A 65 7.92 -6.48 -3.97
CA LEU A 65 9.29 -6.81 -4.34
C LEU A 65 9.91 -7.65 -3.21
N PRO A 66 10.35 -8.90 -3.44
CA PRO A 66 11.14 -9.64 -2.46
C PRO A 66 12.52 -8.96 -2.28
N ALA A 67 12.78 -8.43 -1.08
CA ALA A 67 13.91 -7.54 -0.83
C ALA A 67 15.25 -8.20 -1.15
N ALA A 68 15.50 -9.39 -0.59
CA ALA A 68 16.73 -10.16 -0.80
C ALA A 68 16.95 -10.65 -2.25
N ALA A 69 15.90 -10.67 -3.08
CA ALA A 69 16.01 -11.09 -4.48
C ALA A 69 16.15 -9.90 -5.44
N PHE A 70 16.00 -8.67 -4.94
CA PHE A 70 15.98 -7.47 -5.77
C PHE A 70 17.34 -7.25 -6.43
N LYS A 71 17.31 -6.96 -7.74
CA LYS A 71 18.50 -6.64 -8.52
C LYS A 71 18.31 -5.29 -9.23
N PRO A 72 18.95 -4.21 -8.74
CA PRO A 72 18.84 -2.90 -9.35
C PRO A 72 19.28 -2.91 -10.82
N THR A 73 18.48 -2.33 -11.71
CA THR A 73 18.80 -2.17 -13.14
C THR A 73 19.95 -1.18 -13.35
N ARG A 74 20.52 -1.12 -14.57
CA ARG A 74 21.60 -0.17 -14.89
C ARG A 74 21.20 1.28 -14.59
N ASP A 75 20.00 1.67 -14.98
CA ASP A 75 19.45 3.02 -14.78
C ASP A 75 19.24 3.33 -13.28
N GLN A 76 18.74 2.36 -12.50
CA GLN A 76 18.63 2.48 -11.05
C GLN A 76 20.00 2.67 -10.37
N ARG A 77 21.00 1.85 -10.75
CA ARG A 77 22.38 2.01 -10.27
C ARG A 77 22.98 3.36 -10.64
N GLN A 78 22.71 3.85 -11.84
CA GLN A 78 23.20 5.16 -12.29
C GLN A 78 22.57 6.31 -11.49
N ALA A 79 21.30 6.21 -11.07
CA ALA A 79 20.69 7.24 -10.24
C ALA A 79 21.36 7.37 -8.88
N VAL A 80 21.56 6.26 -8.15
CA VAL A 80 22.26 6.30 -6.86
C VAL A 80 23.72 6.74 -7.00
N ASN A 81 24.44 6.27 -8.03
CA ASN A 81 25.83 6.70 -8.25
C ASN A 81 25.93 8.20 -8.56
N ARG A 82 24.97 8.77 -9.31
CA ARG A 82 24.92 10.23 -9.56
C ARG A 82 24.65 11.00 -8.27
N TRP A 83 23.76 10.50 -7.42
CA TRP A 83 23.49 11.09 -6.11
C TRP A 83 24.74 11.06 -5.22
N ASN A 84 25.37 9.89 -5.07
CA ASN A 84 26.60 9.75 -4.28
C ASN A 84 27.71 10.67 -4.80
N LYS A 85 27.89 10.76 -6.13
CA LYS A 85 28.87 11.69 -6.73
C LYS A 85 28.56 13.15 -6.39
N PHE A 86 27.29 13.56 -6.39
CA PHE A 86 26.89 14.91 -6.03
C PHE A 86 27.20 15.21 -4.57
N ILE A 87 26.83 14.31 -3.64
CA ILE A 87 27.08 14.48 -2.21
C ILE A 87 28.57 14.51 -1.88
N LEU A 88 29.32 13.53 -2.38
CA LEU A 88 30.74 13.42 -2.06
C LEU A 88 31.56 14.52 -2.74
N GLY A 89 31.28 14.83 -4.00
CA GLY A 89 32.05 15.79 -4.79
C GLY A 89 33.38 15.24 -5.34
N GLU A 90 33.89 15.86 -6.39
CA GLU A 90 35.08 15.36 -7.10
C GLU A 90 36.37 15.49 -6.28
N SER A 91 36.51 16.56 -5.49
CA SER A 91 37.68 16.75 -4.61
C SER A 91 37.79 15.63 -3.59
N TYR A 92 36.71 15.38 -2.83
CA TYR A 92 36.63 14.28 -1.88
C TYR A 92 36.99 12.96 -2.54
N MET A 93 36.33 12.61 -3.65
CA MET A 93 36.54 11.31 -4.31
C MET A 93 37.99 11.12 -4.78
N ASN A 94 38.71 12.18 -5.14
CA ASN A 94 40.10 12.10 -5.59
C ASN A 94 41.08 11.97 -4.41
N GLU A 95 40.85 12.71 -3.33
CA GLU A 95 41.68 12.71 -2.14
C GLU A 95 41.44 11.48 -1.25
N ALA A 96 40.18 11.08 -1.06
CA ALA A 96 39.79 9.89 -0.29
C ALA A 96 40.37 8.61 -0.90
N LYS A 97 40.54 8.51 -2.23
CA LYS A 97 41.24 7.37 -2.85
C LYS A 97 42.70 7.23 -2.40
N LYS A 98 43.36 8.35 -2.07
CA LYS A 98 44.75 8.38 -1.61
C LYS A 98 44.84 8.13 -0.11
N LEU A 99 43.96 8.77 0.67
CA LEU A 99 43.97 8.72 2.13
C LEU A 99 43.33 7.44 2.69
N HIS A 100 42.29 6.95 2.03
CA HIS A 100 41.49 5.79 2.45
C HIS A 100 41.41 4.76 1.32
N PRO A 101 42.54 4.15 0.91
CA PRO A 101 42.54 3.19 -0.18
C PRO A 101 41.68 1.98 0.20
N LYS A 102 40.84 1.52 -0.75
CA LYS A 102 39.97 0.37 -0.54
C LYS A 102 40.77 -0.87 -0.14
N THR A 103 40.30 -1.57 0.88
CA THR A 103 40.87 -2.84 1.34
C THR A 103 40.72 -3.92 0.27
N LYS A 104 41.48 -5.02 0.40
CA LYS A 104 41.34 -6.17 -0.51
C LYS A 104 39.91 -6.73 -0.48
N GLU A 105 39.28 -6.75 0.69
CA GLU A 105 37.91 -7.22 0.90
C GLU A 105 36.88 -6.30 0.23
N GLU A 106 37.01 -4.98 0.38
CA GLU A 106 36.15 -4.01 -0.30
C GLU A 106 36.27 -4.14 -1.83
N LYS A 107 37.50 -4.30 -2.34
CA LYS A 107 37.74 -4.56 -3.77
C LYS A 107 37.15 -5.89 -4.23
N ALA A 108 37.21 -6.94 -3.41
CA ALA A 108 36.61 -8.23 -3.70
C ALA A 108 35.08 -8.14 -3.73
N LYS A 109 34.46 -7.45 -2.76
CA LYS A 109 33.00 -7.19 -2.74
C LYS A 109 32.54 -6.45 -3.99
N GLN A 110 33.31 -5.46 -4.45
CA GLN A 110 33.00 -4.73 -5.70
C GLN A 110 33.15 -5.59 -6.96
N ARG A 111 34.03 -6.61 -6.96
CA ARG A 111 34.15 -7.58 -8.06
C ARG A 111 32.96 -8.55 -8.09
N ASN A 112 32.36 -8.84 -6.94
CA ASN A 112 31.25 -9.80 -6.80
C ASN A 112 29.87 -9.23 -7.15
N GLY A 113 29.81 -8.03 -7.76
CA GLY A 113 28.57 -7.44 -8.26
C GLY A 113 28.15 -6.17 -7.52
N PHE A 114 26.93 -5.71 -7.78
CA PHE A 114 26.36 -4.52 -7.16
C PHE A 114 25.70 -4.90 -5.83
N ASN A 115 26.27 -4.44 -4.71
CA ASN A 115 25.66 -4.57 -3.39
C ASN A 115 24.83 -3.31 -3.08
N LEU A 116 23.50 -3.46 -3.05
CA LEU A 116 22.59 -2.33 -2.88
C LEU A 116 22.76 -1.64 -1.52
N CYS A 117 22.71 -2.38 -0.42
CA CYS A 117 22.88 -1.85 0.95
C CYS A 117 24.18 -1.05 1.07
N HIS A 118 25.30 -1.55 0.55
CA HIS A 118 26.55 -0.79 0.59
C HIS A 118 26.46 0.52 -0.20
N VAL A 119 25.96 0.48 -1.43
CA VAL A 119 25.98 1.64 -2.34
C VAL A 119 24.98 2.72 -1.91
N ILE A 120 23.81 2.34 -1.40
CA ILE A 120 22.78 3.31 -1.00
C ILE A 120 23.20 4.12 0.23
N HIS A 121 24.05 3.53 1.07
CA HIS A 121 24.59 4.13 2.30
C HIS A 121 25.90 4.90 2.11
N GLU A 122 26.59 4.76 0.96
CA GLU A 122 27.96 5.23 0.74
C GLU A 122 28.16 6.73 1.00
N ALA A 123 27.16 7.55 0.66
CA ALA A 123 27.23 9.00 0.78
C ALA A 123 26.63 9.56 2.08
N GLU A 124 26.13 8.70 2.98
CA GLU A 124 25.60 9.14 4.27
C GLU A 124 26.72 9.57 5.21
N ASP A 125 26.50 10.66 5.95
CA ASP A 125 27.49 11.32 6.83
C ASP A 125 28.15 10.35 7.81
N SER A 126 27.41 9.35 8.30
CA SER A 126 27.92 8.31 9.21
C SER A 126 28.92 7.34 8.57
N ASN A 127 28.93 7.22 7.23
CA ASN A 127 29.76 6.30 6.46
C ASN A 127 30.92 7.00 5.73
N VAL A 128 30.85 8.34 5.59
CA VAL A 128 31.88 9.13 4.93
C VAL A 128 33.13 9.23 5.82
N LYS A 129 34.27 8.77 5.29
CA LYS A 129 35.57 8.85 5.99
C LYS A 129 36.14 10.26 5.88
N ARG A 130 36.57 10.83 7.01
CA ARG A 130 37.20 12.17 7.12
C ARG A 130 38.61 12.07 7.72
N PRO A 131 39.57 12.93 7.32
CA PRO A 131 39.52 13.86 6.19
C PRO A 131 39.63 13.12 4.83
N PRO A 132 39.27 13.71 3.67
CA PRO A 132 38.82 15.10 3.46
C PRO A 132 37.32 15.27 3.75
N GLU A 133 36.81 16.51 3.68
CA GLU A 133 35.38 16.79 3.80
C GLU A 133 34.63 16.51 2.49
N PRO A 134 33.42 15.91 2.52
CA PRO A 134 32.57 15.78 1.34
C PRO A 134 32.04 17.15 0.90
N ALA A 135 31.57 17.26 -0.34
CA ALA A 135 30.94 18.49 -0.84
C ALA A 135 29.65 18.85 -0.08
N HIS A 136 28.92 17.84 0.39
CA HIS A 136 27.70 18.00 1.18
C HIS A 136 27.62 16.98 2.32
N ARG A 137 26.92 17.35 3.38
CA ARG A 137 26.53 16.46 4.48
C ARG A 137 25.15 15.88 4.20
N PHE A 138 25.05 14.57 4.03
CA PHE A 138 23.79 13.89 3.73
C PHE A 138 23.40 12.92 4.84
N GLU A 139 22.18 13.03 5.34
CA GLU A 139 21.69 12.20 6.45
C GLU A 139 20.33 11.61 6.08
N VAL A 140 20.12 10.33 6.42
CA VAL A 140 18.82 9.67 6.29
C VAL A 140 18.42 9.13 7.65
N THR A 141 17.30 9.59 8.20
CA THR A 141 16.80 9.20 9.51
C THR A 141 15.41 8.61 9.41
N LEU A 142 15.11 7.59 10.23
CA LEU A 142 13.76 7.07 10.39
C LEU A 142 13.12 7.71 11.63
N GLU A 143 12.15 8.59 11.41
CA GLU A 143 11.50 9.38 12.45
C GLU A 143 10.03 8.98 12.62
N PRO A 144 9.40 9.29 13.78
CA PRO A 144 7.95 9.20 13.92
C PRO A 144 7.21 10.00 12.83
N ASP A 145 6.06 9.50 12.39
CA ASP A 145 5.16 10.14 11.41
C ASP A 145 4.41 11.35 11.97
N ASN A 146 4.78 11.84 13.15
CA ASN A 146 4.16 13.01 13.77
C ASN A 146 4.34 14.27 12.91
N PHE A 147 3.37 15.18 13.00
CA PHE A 147 3.45 16.50 12.38
C PHE A 147 4.65 17.30 12.89
N THR A 148 5.36 17.95 11.97
CA THR A 148 6.27 19.06 12.30
C THR A 148 6.14 20.14 11.23
N GLU A 149 6.48 21.38 11.61
CA GLU A 149 6.44 22.50 10.66
C GLU A 149 7.44 22.31 9.51
N GLU A 150 8.63 21.77 9.78
CA GLU A 150 9.64 21.44 8.74
C GLU A 150 9.08 20.45 7.70
N LYS A 151 8.41 19.38 8.16
CA LYS A 151 7.81 18.37 7.27
C LYS A 151 6.64 18.96 6.46
N PHE A 152 5.84 19.83 7.08
CA PHE A 152 4.75 20.53 6.39
C PHE A 152 5.27 21.49 5.31
N GLN A 153 6.35 22.24 5.57
CA GLN A 153 6.94 23.14 4.57
C GLN A 153 7.41 22.38 3.33
N LEU A 154 8.04 21.22 3.52
CA LEU A 154 8.40 20.33 2.41
C LEU A 154 7.16 19.83 1.65
N PHE A 155 6.13 19.37 2.36
CA PHE A 155 4.87 18.94 1.75
C PHE A 155 4.21 20.07 0.94
N SER A 156 4.19 21.29 1.48
CA SER A 156 3.63 22.47 0.83
C SER A 156 4.37 22.83 -0.46
N ASN A 157 5.71 22.79 -0.44
CA ASN A 157 6.52 22.95 -1.64
C ASN A 157 6.18 21.89 -2.69
N TYR A 158 6.12 20.62 -2.29
CA TYR A 158 5.83 19.50 -3.19
C TYR A 158 4.45 19.62 -3.84
N GLN A 159 3.40 19.95 -3.08
CA GLN A 159 2.05 20.10 -3.61
C GLN A 159 1.95 21.21 -4.65
N GLN A 160 2.56 22.37 -4.38
CA GLN A 160 2.58 23.49 -5.32
C GLN A 160 3.39 23.17 -6.58
N ALA A 161 4.56 22.53 -6.42
CA ALA A 161 5.46 22.26 -7.54
C ALA A 161 5.00 21.10 -8.43
N VAL A 162 4.50 20.01 -7.85
CA VAL A 162 4.21 18.75 -8.55
C VAL A 162 2.73 18.58 -8.88
N HIS A 163 1.84 19.05 -7.99
CA HIS A 163 0.39 18.94 -8.16
C HIS A 163 -0.28 20.24 -8.57
N HIS A 164 0.46 21.35 -8.57
CA HIS A 164 -0.04 22.69 -8.92
C HIS A 164 -1.23 23.14 -8.07
N GLU A 165 -1.28 22.69 -6.81
CA GLU A 165 -2.26 23.16 -5.83
C GLU A 165 -1.93 24.59 -5.39
N GLU A 166 -2.96 25.39 -5.13
CA GLU A 166 -2.78 26.74 -4.61
C GLU A 166 -2.32 26.69 -3.16
N ALA A 167 -1.47 27.63 -2.73
CA ALA A 167 -0.94 27.64 -1.36
C ALA A 167 -2.03 27.65 -0.27
N ARG A 168 -3.21 28.21 -0.58
CA ARG A 168 -4.38 28.23 0.33
C ARG A 168 -5.06 26.86 0.49
N GLU A 169 -4.90 25.96 -0.47
CA GLU A 169 -5.47 24.61 -0.45
C GLU A 169 -4.59 23.65 0.37
N VAL A 170 -3.29 23.96 0.48
CA VAL A 170 -2.32 23.15 1.21
C VAL A 170 -2.28 23.55 2.68
N THR A 171 -3.05 22.82 3.50
CA THR A 171 -3.21 23.12 4.93
C THR A 171 -2.43 22.18 5.84
N ARG A 172 -2.05 22.68 7.03
CA ARG A 172 -1.41 21.87 8.09
C ARG A 172 -2.30 20.70 8.52
N ALA A 173 -3.60 20.95 8.67
CA ALA A 173 -4.58 19.93 9.02
C ALA A 173 -4.70 18.86 7.93
N GLY A 174 -4.69 19.28 6.65
CA GLY A 174 -4.70 18.36 5.52
C GLY A 174 -3.45 17.46 5.49
N PHE A 175 -2.26 18.03 5.69
CA PHE A 175 -1.02 17.26 5.81
C PHE A 175 -1.07 16.27 6.97
N ALA A 176 -1.44 16.73 8.16
CA ALA A 176 -1.52 15.88 9.35
C ALA A 176 -2.51 14.73 9.15
N ARG A 177 -3.72 15.03 8.64
CA ARG A 177 -4.76 14.02 8.36
C ARG A 177 -4.33 13.01 7.29
N PHE A 178 -3.52 13.42 6.32
CA PHE A 178 -3.13 12.56 5.21
C PHE A 178 -1.93 11.67 5.55
N LEU A 179 -0.87 12.25 6.09
CA LEU A 179 0.45 11.63 6.19
C LEU A 179 0.96 11.49 7.62
N CYS A 180 0.31 12.10 8.61
CA CYS A 180 0.70 11.98 10.01
C CYS A 180 -0.31 11.18 10.81
N ASP A 181 0.08 10.90 12.06
CA ASP A 181 -0.78 10.34 13.11
C ASP A 181 -1.56 9.12 12.64
N SER A 182 -0.84 8.20 11.99
CA SER A 182 -1.36 6.92 11.52
C SER A 182 -2.04 6.14 12.64
N PRO A 183 -3.10 5.35 12.33
CA PRO A 183 -3.73 4.48 13.32
C PRO A 183 -2.85 3.29 13.72
N LEU A 184 -1.72 3.04 13.04
CA LEU A 184 -0.86 1.89 13.32
C LEU A 184 -0.20 2.01 14.70
N GLN A 185 -0.46 1.03 15.57
CA GLN A 185 0.19 0.94 16.87
C GLN A 185 1.66 0.55 16.69
N ARG A 186 2.57 1.45 17.10
CA ARG A 186 4.00 1.16 17.04
C ARG A 186 4.37 0.11 18.10
N CYS A 187 5.05 -0.94 17.68
CA CYS A 187 5.54 -1.99 18.56
C CYS A 187 6.97 -2.40 18.17
N THR A 188 7.57 -3.30 18.93
CA THR A 188 8.84 -3.94 18.57
C THR A 188 8.52 -5.35 18.10
N MET A 189 9.05 -5.74 16.95
CA MET A 189 8.88 -7.08 16.41
C MET A 189 9.51 -8.11 17.34
N GLU A 190 8.74 -9.13 17.71
CA GLU A 190 9.14 -10.16 18.67
C GLU A 190 10.50 -10.79 18.29
N GLY A 191 11.39 -10.94 19.28
CA GLY A 191 12.71 -11.52 19.08
C GLY A 191 13.72 -10.64 18.35
N THR A 192 13.40 -9.37 18.06
CA THR A 192 14.30 -8.43 17.37
C THR A 192 14.28 -7.04 18.00
N SER A 193 15.15 -6.14 17.53
CA SER A 193 15.11 -4.70 17.85
C SER A 193 14.35 -3.87 16.81
N THR A 194 13.73 -4.52 15.81
CA THR A 194 13.03 -3.85 14.71
C THR A 194 11.74 -3.22 15.21
N ARG A 195 11.62 -1.90 15.04
CA ARG A 195 10.39 -1.17 15.37
C ARG A 195 9.42 -1.21 14.18
N LEU A 196 8.18 -1.56 14.47
CA LEU A 196 7.07 -1.60 13.51
C LEU A 196 6.12 -0.41 13.74
N GLY A 197 5.29 -0.11 12.74
CA GLY A 197 4.35 1.00 12.70
C GLY A 197 4.69 2.02 11.61
N SER A 198 4.13 3.22 11.71
CA SER A 198 4.31 4.28 10.71
C SER A 198 5.47 5.22 11.06
N PHE A 199 6.23 5.58 10.04
CA PHE A 199 7.43 6.41 10.14
C PHE A 199 7.59 7.33 8.92
N HIS A 200 8.31 8.43 9.13
CA HIS A 200 8.86 9.28 8.10
C HIS A 200 10.36 9.00 7.95
N GLN A 201 10.77 8.47 6.80
CA GLN A 201 12.18 8.42 6.43
C GLN A 201 12.58 9.78 5.85
N CYS A 202 13.28 10.56 6.65
CA CYS A 202 13.67 11.94 6.37
C CYS A 202 15.05 12.00 5.73
N TYR A 203 15.17 12.69 4.61
CA TYR A 203 16.42 12.90 3.87
C TYR A 203 16.87 14.35 4.07
N ARG A 204 18.02 14.56 4.71
CA ARG A 204 18.59 15.88 4.97
C ARG A 204 19.88 16.11 4.19
N LEU A 205 19.98 17.28 3.59
CA LEU A 205 21.18 17.76 2.89
C LEU A 205 21.63 19.06 3.55
N ASP A 206 22.86 19.09 4.07
CA ASP A 206 23.44 20.23 4.79
C ASP A 206 22.50 20.75 5.89
N GLY A 207 21.82 19.83 6.58
CA GLY A 207 20.85 20.13 7.64
C GLY A 207 19.44 20.48 7.17
N ARG A 208 19.21 20.72 5.87
CA ARG A 208 17.87 20.99 5.32
C ARG A 208 17.14 19.70 4.96
N LEU A 209 15.89 19.55 5.39
CA LEU A 209 15.01 18.46 4.93
C LEU A 209 14.63 18.63 3.45
N ILE A 210 15.05 17.68 2.61
CA ILE A 210 14.87 17.74 1.16
C ILE A 210 13.91 16.69 0.61
N ALA A 211 13.65 15.61 1.36
CA ALA A 211 12.67 14.59 1.00
C ALA A 211 12.17 13.83 2.22
N ILE A 212 10.98 13.24 2.09
CA ILE A 212 10.39 12.31 3.06
C ILE A 212 9.75 11.14 2.30
N ALA A 213 10.09 9.92 2.69
CA ALA A 213 9.27 8.75 2.40
C ALA A 213 8.38 8.44 3.61
N VAL A 214 7.08 8.33 3.37
CA VAL A 214 6.09 7.92 4.38
C VAL A 214 5.94 6.41 4.29
N LEU A 215 6.33 5.71 5.36
CA LEU A 215 6.49 4.26 5.37
C LEU A 215 5.66 3.63 6.48
N ASP A 216 5.05 2.49 6.17
CA ASP A 216 4.51 1.56 7.14
C ASP A 216 5.44 0.35 7.24
N LEU A 217 6.05 0.16 8.40
CA LEU A 217 6.83 -1.04 8.72
C LEU A 217 5.88 -2.05 9.38
N VAL A 218 5.61 -3.12 8.66
CA VAL A 218 4.72 -4.21 9.08
C VAL A 218 5.53 -5.52 9.17
N PRO A 219 5.03 -6.57 9.85
CA PRO A 219 5.84 -7.73 10.22
C PRO A 219 6.60 -8.42 9.07
N ARG A 220 6.15 -8.29 7.82
CA ARG A 220 6.83 -8.90 6.66
C ARG A 220 7.32 -7.90 5.62
N ALA A 221 7.05 -6.61 5.80
CA ALA A 221 7.30 -5.65 4.73
C ALA A 221 7.57 -4.21 5.18
N VAL A 222 8.36 -3.52 4.36
CA VAL A 222 8.30 -2.06 4.25
C VAL A 222 7.21 -1.73 3.24
N SER A 223 6.23 -0.90 3.60
CA SER A 223 5.18 -0.46 2.68
C SER A 223 5.26 1.05 2.44
N GLY A 224 5.52 1.44 1.19
CA GLY A 224 5.55 2.84 0.77
C GLY A 224 4.15 3.42 0.65
N VAL A 225 3.85 4.46 1.43
CA VAL A 225 2.57 5.19 1.42
C VAL A 225 2.64 6.38 0.49
N TYR A 226 3.65 7.24 0.67
CA TYR A 226 3.82 8.46 -0.10
C TYR A 226 5.29 8.89 -0.13
N PHE A 227 5.69 9.65 -1.14
CA PHE A 227 7.04 10.20 -1.24
C PHE A 227 6.98 11.65 -1.68
N ILE A 228 7.58 12.54 -0.90
CA ILE A 228 7.65 13.98 -1.17
C ILE A 228 9.10 14.43 -1.20
N TYR A 229 9.39 15.40 -2.04
CA TYR A 229 10.72 15.98 -2.18
C TYR A 229 10.65 17.46 -2.56
N HIS A 230 11.70 18.19 -2.26
CA HIS A 230 11.79 19.61 -2.57
C HIS A 230 12.13 19.81 -4.06
N SER A 231 11.44 20.74 -4.73
CA SER A 231 11.57 21.00 -6.18
C SER A 231 13.01 21.20 -6.67
N ASP A 232 13.85 21.87 -5.88
CA ASP A 232 15.31 22.05 -6.11
C ASP A 232 16.06 20.77 -6.52
N PHE A 233 15.57 19.59 -6.13
CA PHE A 233 16.24 18.29 -6.31
C PHE A 233 15.61 17.38 -7.37
N GLU A 234 14.65 17.87 -8.16
CA GLU A 234 13.95 17.10 -9.19
C GLU A 234 14.91 16.37 -10.15
N LYS A 235 16.00 17.04 -10.53
CA LYS A 235 17.04 16.53 -11.46
C LYS A 235 17.74 15.24 -10.99
N TYR A 236 17.67 14.91 -9.70
CA TYR A 236 18.31 13.73 -9.11
C TYR A 236 17.42 12.49 -9.09
N SER A 237 16.16 12.60 -9.49
CA SER A 237 15.22 11.46 -9.50
C SER A 237 15.09 10.81 -8.12
N LEU A 238 14.89 11.62 -7.07
CA LEU A 238 14.86 11.16 -5.68
C LEU A 238 13.86 10.02 -5.42
N GLY A 239 12.75 9.93 -6.16
CA GLY A 239 11.82 8.80 -6.03
C GLY A 239 12.44 7.44 -6.41
N LYS A 240 13.41 7.41 -7.34
CA LYS A 240 14.16 6.21 -7.69
C LYS A 240 15.13 5.81 -6.57
N ILE A 241 15.79 6.81 -5.98
CA ILE A 241 16.72 6.63 -4.86
C ILE A 241 15.98 6.17 -3.62
N SER A 242 14.81 6.75 -3.33
CA SER A 242 13.89 6.31 -2.28
C SER A 242 13.53 4.84 -2.46
N ALA A 243 12.98 4.44 -3.61
CA ALA A 243 12.61 3.04 -3.84
C ALA A 243 13.78 2.04 -3.65
N LEU A 244 15.02 2.44 -4.01
CA LEU A 244 16.22 1.65 -3.73
C LEU A 244 16.53 1.58 -2.22
N ARG A 245 16.37 2.70 -1.52
CA ARG A 245 16.55 2.79 -0.07
C ARG A 245 15.51 1.97 0.69
N GLU A 246 14.23 2.01 0.33
CA GLU A 246 13.24 1.19 1.02
C GLU A 246 13.41 -0.31 0.77
N ALA A 247 13.88 -0.70 -0.42
CA ALA A 247 14.24 -2.09 -0.69
C ALA A 247 15.43 -2.54 0.17
N ALA A 248 16.45 -1.68 0.32
CA ALA A 248 17.58 -1.94 1.21
C ALA A 248 17.15 -1.99 2.69
N LEU A 249 16.29 -1.06 3.12
CA LEU A 249 15.73 -1.02 4.47
C LEU A 249 14.97 -2.31 4.80
N ALA A 250 14.19 -2.85 3.86
CA ALA A 250 13.49 -4.12 4.05
C ALA A 250 14.49 -5.26 4.30
N GLU A 251 15.54 -5.36 3.49
CA GLU A 251 16.59 -6.37 3.65
C GLU A 251 17.35 -6.22 4.98
N GLU A 252 17.73 -4.99 5.33
CA GLU A 252 18.48 -4.65 6.56
C GLU A 252 17.69 -4.95 7.84
N LEU A 253 16.37 -4.76 7.82
CA LEU A 253 15.47 -5.08 8.93
C LEU A 253 15.07 -6.57 8.98
N GLY A 254 15.54 -7.39 8.02
CA GLY A 254 15.14 -8.79 7.90
C GLY A 254 13.70 -9.00 7.45
N LEU A 255 13.08 -7.97 6.86
CA LEU A 255 11.73 -8.04 6.29
C LEU A 255 11.78 -8.65 4.88
N GLN A 256 10.73 -9.39 4.52
CA GLN A 256 10.73 -10.18 3.29
C GLN A 256 10.50 -9.32 2.04
N PHE A 257 9.69 -8.27 2.16
CA PHE A 257 9.15 -7.57 1.01
C PHE A 257 9.23 -6.04 1.12
N TYR A 258 9.31 -5.38 -0.02
CA TYR A 258 9.00 -3.97 -0.18
C TYR A 258 7.71 -3.83 -1.01
N TYR A 259 6.68 -3.25 -0.41
CA TYR A 259 5.39 -3.00 -1.04
C TYR A 259 5.42 -1.58 -1.63
N MET A 260 5.43 -1.49 -2.95
CA MET A 260 5.52 -0.20 -3.66
C MET A 260 4.14 0.47 -3.85
N GLY A 261 3.13 0.07 -3.06
CA GLY A 261 1.75 0.55 -3.21
C GLY A 261 1.03 -0.12 -4.39
N TYR A 262 0.29 0.66 -5.18
CA TYR A 262 -0.41 0.13 -6.36
C TYR A 262 0.45 0.18 -7.62
N TYR A 263 0.30 -0.84 -8.45
CA TYR A 263 0.71 -0.92 -9.85
C TYR A 263 -0.52 -0.77 -10.74
N ILE A 264 -0.48 0.19 -11.64
CA ILE A 264 -1.54 0.42 -12.64
C ILE A 264 -0.89 0.28 -14.00
N HIS A 265 -1.19 -0.83 -14.68
CA HIS A 265 -0.50 -1.21 -15.92
C HIS A 265 -0.59 -0.13 -17.02
N ASN A 266 -1.76 0.48 -17.17
CA ASN A 266 -2.05 1.47 -18.22
C ASN A 266 -1.71 2.92 -17.81
N CYS A 267 -1.15 3.15 -16.62
CA CYS A 267 -0.78 4.49 -16.16
C CYS A 267 0.73 4.67 -16.17
N LYS A 268 1.25 5.56 -17.05
CA LYS A 268 2.70 5.84 -17.17
C LYS A 268 3.35 6.21 -15.83
N LYS A 269 2.66 7.00 -14.99
CA LYS A 269 3.17 7.42 -13.66
C LYS A 269 3.25 6.26 -12.65
N MET A 270 2.60 5.13 -12.90
CA MET A 270 2.51 3.99 -11.97
C MET A 270 3.11 2.69 -12.54
N ARG A 271 3.30 2.61 -13.87
CA ARG A 271 3.85 1.43 -14.57
C ARG A 271 5.32 1.16 -14.20
N TYR A 272 6.08 2.20 -13.83
CA TYR A 272 7.51 2.09 -13.51
C TYR A 272 7.81 1.15 -12.33
N LYS A 273 6.86 0.93 -11.42
CA LYS A 273 7.03 0.03 -10.26
C LYS A 273 7.29 -1.41 -10.70
N GLY A 274 6.78 -1.78 -11.87
CA GLY A 274 7.06 -3.07 -12.51
C GLY A 274 8.52 -3.26 -12.93
N ASP A 275 9.34 -2.22 -12.93
CA ASP A 275 10.74 -2.28 -13.40
C ASP A 275 11.73 -2.66 -12.28
N TYR A 276 11.25 -2.81 -11.05
CA TYR A 276 12.04 -3.23 -9.88
C TYR A 276 11.96 -4.75 -9.71
N GLN A 277 12.84 -5.49 -10.37
CA GLN A 277 12.65 -6.94 -10.50
C GLN A 277 13.38 -7.77 -9.42
N PRO A 278 12.81 -8.92 -9.00
CA PRO A 278 11.52 -9.48 -9.45
C PRO A 278 10.31 -8.82 -8.77
N GLN A 279 9.23 -8.55 -9.51
CA GLN A 279 7.96 -8.10 -8.92
C GLN A 279 6.92 -9.20 -8.91
N TYR A 280 6.04 -9.15 -7.91
CA TYR A 280 4.84 -9.97 -7.81
C TYR A 280 3.60 -9.10 -7.65
N VAL A 281 2.56 -9.44 -8.40
CA VAL A 281 1.26 -8.78 -8.41
C VAL A 281 0.25 -9.67 -7.69
N LEU A 282 -0.50 -9.07 -6.77
CA LEU A 282 -1.59 -9.73 -6.04
C LEU A 282 -2.79 -9.95 -6.98
N ASP A 283 -3.25 -11.19 -7.09
CA ASP A 283 -4.52 -11.49 -7.74
C ASP A 283 -5.67 -10.90 -6.91
N PRO A 284 -6.52 -10.05 -7.50
CA PRO A 284 -7.55 -9.35 -6.75
C PRO A 284 -8.71 -10.23 -6.28
N GLU A 285 -8.84 -11.46 -6.81
CA GLU A 285 -9.91 -12.39 -6.45
C GLU A 285 -9.41 -13.47 -5.50
N SER A 286 -8.27 -14.09 -5.80
CA SER A 286 -7.74 -15.21 -4.98
C SER A 286 -6.73 -14.78 -3.91
N TYR A 287 -6.22 -13.55 -3.98
CA TYR A 287 -5.09 -13.08 -3.15
C TYR A 287 -3.78 -13.88 -3.31
N GLU A 288 -3.65 -14.62 -4.42
CA GLU A 288 -2.40 -15.27 -4.79
C GLU A 288 -1.42 -14.27 -5.38
N TRP A 289 -0.13 -14.43 -5.07
CA TRP A 289 0.94 -13.60 -5.60
C TRP A 289 1.51 -14.19 -6.88
N ASN A 290 1.33 -13.49 -8.00
CA ASN A 290 1.76 -13.93 -9.31
C ASN A 290 2.95 -13.09 -9.79
N LYS A 291 3.96 -13.71 -10.37
CA LYS A 291 5.13 -12.99 -10.89
C LYS A 291 4.70 -12.06 -12.03
N LEU A 292 5.19 -10.81 -12.03
CA LEU A 292 4.97 -9.86 -13.12
C LEU A 292 5.98 -10.07 -14.26
N ASP A 293 5.87 -11.24 -14.90
CA ASP A 293 6.63 -11.63 -16.07
C ASP A 293 5.98 -11.14 -17.37
N ASP A 294 6.57 -11.53 -18.51
CA ASP A 294 6.13 -11.11 -19.84
C ASP A 294 4.76 -11.68 -20.20
N GLU A 295 4.40 -12.87 -19.69
CA GLU A 295 3.10 -13.48 -19.92
C GLU A 295 1.98 -12.70 -19.22
N LEU A 296 2.18 -12.37 -17.93
CA LEU A 296 1.21 -11.54 -17.20
C LEU A 296 1.10 -10.13 -17.79
N ARG A 297 2.22 -9.54 -18.23
CA ARG A 297 2.21 -8.23 -18.90
C ARG A 297 1.41 -8.27 -20.20
N LYS A 298 1.63 -9.28 -21.04
CA LYS A 298 0.86 -9.46 -22.28
C LYS A 298 -0.64 -9.56 -22.00
N LEU A 299 -1.04 -10.31 -20.97
CA LEU A 299 -2.45 -10.39 -20.56
C LEU A 299 -3.01 -9.04 -20.11
N LEU A 300 -2.21 -8.23 -19.39
CA LEU A 300 -2.59 -6.89 -18.95
C LEU A 300 -2.62 -5.85 -20.09
N ASP A 301 -1.83 -6.07 -21.16
CA ASP A 301 -1.90 -5.26 -22.39
C ASP A 301 -3.19 -5.60 -23.18
N GLU A 302 -3.63 -6.88 -23.16
CA GLU A 302 -4.82 -7.36 -23.89
C GLU A 302 -6.15 -7.10 -23.17
N LYS A 303 -6.15 -7.12 -21.83
CA LYS A 303 -7.38 -7.05 -21.01
C LYS A 303 -7.31 -5.89 -20.05
N LYS A 304 -8.43 -5.15 -19.94
CA LYS A 304 -8.60 -4.09 -18.93
C LYS A 304 -8.31 -4.61 -17.52
N TYR A 305 -8.91 -5.75 -17.18
CA TYR A 305 -8.83 -6.40 -15.87
C TYR A 305 -8.42 -7.87 -16.03
N VAL A 306 -7.45 -8.28 -15.21
CA VAL A 306 -6.88 -9.63 -15.15
C VAL A 306 -6.98 -10.16 -13.71
N SER A 307 -7.58 -11.34 -13.57
CA SER A 307 -7.38 -12.28 -12.46
C SER A 307 -6.94 -13.62 -13.09
N LEU A 308 -5.77 -14.13 -12.71
CA LEU A 308 -5.29 -15.42 -13.20
C LEU A 308 -6.09 -16.57 -12.61
N TRP A 309 -6.62 -16.42 -11.40
CA TRP A 309 -7.57 -17.37 -10.82
C TRP A 309 -8.81 -17.54 -11.70
N ARG A 310 -9.45 -16.42 -12.09
CA ARG A 310 -10.61 -16.44 -12.99
C ARG A 310 -10.26 -17.01 -14.36
N GLN A 311 -9.06 -16.74 -14.88
CA GLN A 311 -8.62 -17.29 -16.16
C GLN A 311 -8.45 -18.82 -16.12
N ARG A 312 -8.00 -19.39 -15.00
CA ARG A 312 -7.89 -20.85 -14.84
C ARG A 312 -9.28 -21.49 -14.75
N GLN A 313 -10.15 -20.96 -13.89
CA GLN A 313 -11.55 -21.39 -13.76
C GLN A 313 -12.27 -21.43 -15.12
N ASN A 314 -12.13 -20.38 -15.94
CA ASN A 314 -12.76 -20.30 -17.26
C ASN A 314 -12.16 -21.27 -18.28
N LYS A 315 -10.90 -21.69 -18.13
CA LYS A 315 -10.28 -22.70 -18.99
C LYS A 315 -10.76 -24.09 -18.61
N ASP A 316 -10.83 -24.39 -17.32
CA ASP A 316 -11.29 -25.69 -16.81
C ASP A 316 -12.77 -25.93 -17.17
N ALA A 317 -13.61 -24.88 -17.12
CA ALA A 317 -15.01 -24.94 -17.55
C ALA A 317 -15.21 -25.13 -19.07
N LYS A 318 -14.17 -24.87 -19.89
CA LYS A 318 -14.23 -24.96 -21.36
C LYS A 318 -13.67 -26.29 -21.91
N VAL A 319 -13.19 -27.20 -21.08
CA VAL A 319 -12.78 -28.55 -21.50
C VAL A 319 -14.02 -29.46 -21.40
N PRO A 320 -14.67 -29.87 -22.52
CA PRO A 320 -15.85 -30.72 -22.45
C PRO A 320 -15.43 -32.18 -22.24
N ASP A 321 -16.08 -32.86 -21.31
CA ASP A 321 -16.24 -34.31 -21.38
C ASP A 321 -17.31 -34.60 -22.45
N ASN A 322 -16.86 -35.09 -23.61
CA ASN A 322 -17.62 -35.58 -24.77
C ASN A 322 -18.58 -34.62 -25.51
N GLY A 323 -18.17 -34.27 -26.73
CA GLY A 323 -19.00 -34.18 -27.95
C GLY A 323 -20.42 -33.60 -27.85
N GLY A 324 -20.53 -32.28 -27.93
CA GLY A 324 -21.79 -31.61 -28.24
C GLY A 324 -21.55 -30.17 -28.66
N ASP A 325 -21.63 -29.89 -29.96
CA ASP A 325 -21.62 -28.52 -30.49
C ASP A 325 -22.90 -27.81 -30.04
N THR A 326 -22.86 -27.17 -28.88
CA THR A 326 -23.81 -26.14 -28.50
C THR A 326 -23.01 -24.94 -28.02
N PRO A 327 -23.09 -23.77 -28.68
CA PRO A 327 -22.46 -22.58 -28.17
C PRO A 327 -23.17 -22.22 -26.85
N MET A 328 -22.50 -22.47 -25.73
CA MET A 328 -22.94 -21.94 -24.45
C MET A 328 -22.84 -20.41 -24.49
N PRO A 329 -23.86 -19.67 -24.05
CA PRO A 329 -23.71 -18.24 -23.85
C PRO A 329 -22.59 -18.01 -22.83
N GLU A 330 -21.82 -16.95 -23.00
CA GLU A 330 -20.80 -16.54 -22.03
C GLU A 330 -21.44 -16.55 -20.64
N ALA A 331 -21.03 -17.48 -19.79
CA ALA A 331 -21.48 -17.55 -18.41
C ALA A 331 -20.83 -16.40 -17.64
N SER A 332 -21.39 -15.20 -17.80
CA SER A 332 -21.28 -14.09 -16.88
C SER A 332 -22.65 -13.86 -16.25
N SER A 333 -23.09 -14.77 -15.38
CA SER A 333 -24.20 -14.49 -14.47
C SER A 333 -23.78 -13.61 -13.28
N ASP A 334 -22.58 -13.03 -13.31
CA ASP A 334 -22.12 -12.03 -12.35
C ASP A 334 -22.55 -10.63 -12.83
N GLY A 335 -23.82 -10.23 -12.65
CA GLY A 335 -24.15 -8.84 -12.97
C GLY A 335 -25.59 -8.36 -13.00
N ASP A 336 -26.62 -9.20 -12.92
CA ASP A 336 -28.00 -8.70 -13.04
C ASP A 336 -28.58 -8.30 -11.68
N PHE A 337 -28.50 -7.01 -11.35
CA PHE A 337 -29.40 -6.37 -10.40
C PHE A 337 -30.41 -5.54 -11.19
N ASP A 338 -31.71 -5.85 -11.06
CA ASP A 338 -32.78 -5.15 -11.79
C ASP A 338 -32.59 -5.11 -13.32
N GLY A 339 -32.02 -6.18 -13.90
CA GLY A 339 -31.80 -6.31 -15.35
C GLY A 339 -30.72 -5.39 -15.95
N LYS A 340 -29.81 -4.84 -15.14
CA LYS A 340 -28.70 -3.99 -15.59
C LYS A 340 -27.35 -4.65 -15.35
N HIS A 341 -26.57 -4.83 -16.42
CA HIS A 341 -25.17 -5.26 -16.33
C HIS A 341 -24.32 -4.20 -15.60
N LEU A 342 -23.90 -4.48 -14.36
CA LEU A 342 -23.19 -3.54 -13.49
C LEU A 342 -21.70 -3.40 -13.85
N ASP A 343 -21.35 -3.06 -15.09
CA ASP A 343 -19.94 -3.07 -15.56
C ASP A 343 -19.16 -1.76 -15.37
N SER A 344 -19.84 -0.69 -14.94
CA SER A 344 -19.21 0.61 -14.71
C SER A 344 -19.22 1.00 -13.22
N PRO A 345 -18.24 1.78 -12.75
CA PRO A 345 -18.21 2.28 -11.38
C PRO A 345 -19.49 3.04 -11.00
N LEU A 346 -20.05 3.82 -11.93
CA LEU A 346 -21.25 4.61 -11.68
C LEU A 346 -22.48 3.73 -11.42
N LEU A 347 -22.69 2.70 -12.27
CA LEU A 347 -23.82 1.79 -12.12
C LEU A 347 -23.70 0.93 -10.87
N ALA A 348 -22.50 0.41 -10.59
CA ALA A 348 -22.26 -0.36 -9.39
C ALA A 348 -22.45 0.48 -8.12
N THR A 349 -22.00 1.73 -8.11
CA THR A 349 -22.24 2.68 -7.01
C THR A 349 -23.74 2.91 -6.82
N ALA A 350 -24.48 3.21 -7.89
CA ALA A 350 -25.93 3.42 -7.78
C ALA A 350 -26.66 2.18 -7.21
N ALA A 351 -26.31 0.97 -7.68
CA ALA A 351 -26.91 -0.25 -7.14
C ALA A 351 -26.57 -0.48 -5.66
N VAL A 352 -25.35 -0.17 -5.25
CA VAL A 352 -24.92 -0.24 -3.84
C VAL A 352 -25.66 0.77 -2.97
N ASP A 353 -25.84 2.00 -3.47
CA ASP A 353 -26.59 3.06 -2.80
C ASP A 353 -28.08 2.70 -2.67
N ASP A 354 -28.62 1.94 -3.64
CA ASP A 354 -29.98 1.39 -3.64
C ASP A 354 -30.14 0.10 -2.79
N GLY A 355 -29.06 -0.37 -2.14
CA GLY A 355 -29.11 -1.43 -1.13
C GLY A 355 -28.46 -2.77 -1.53
N LEU A 356 -27.88 -2.90 -2.73
CA LEU A 356 -27.13 -4.10 -3.14
C LEU A 356 -25.87 -4.27 -2.29
N SER A 357 -25.67 -5.43 -1.66
CA SER A 357 -24.43 -5.70 -0.93
C SER A 357 -23.22 -5.87 -1.86
N LEU A 358 -22.00 -5.57 -1.39
CA LEU A 358 -20.76 -5.79 -2.14
C LEU A 358 -20.49 -7.28 -2.37
N MET A 359 -21.03 -8.14 -1.50
CA MET A 359 -21.03 -9.59 -1.65
C MET A 359 -21.88 -9.99 -2.87
N GLU A 360 -23.11 -9.48 -2.97
CA GLU A 360 -24.00 -9.71 -4.11
C GLU A 360 -23.51 -9.02 -5.39
N LEU A 361 -22.90 -7.85 -5.28
CA LEU A 361 -22.22 -7.17 -6.39
C LEU A 361 -21.06 -8.00 -6.96
N GLY A 362 -20.50 -8.94 -6.19
CA GLY A 362 -19.33 -9.71 -6.59
C GLY A 362 -18.07 -8.83 -6.71
N MET A 363 -17.87 -7.92 -5.75
CA MET A 363 -16.67 -7.08 -5.69
C MET A 363 -15.42 -7.97 -5.51
N PRO A 364 -14.34 -7.80 -6.33
CA PRO A 364 -13.16 -8.65 -6.26
C PRO A 364 -12.54 -8.77 -4.86
N GLY A 365 -12.43 -10.02 -4.39
CA GLY A 365 -11.81 -10.38 -3.12
C GLY A 365 -12.70 -10.17 -1.89
N VAL A 366 -13.96 -9.75 -2.07
CA VAL A 366 -14.97 -9.82 -1.01
C VAL A 366 -15.48 -11.25 -0.93
N LEU A 367 -15.55 -11.81 0.28
CA LEU A 367 -16.05 -13.16 0.50
C LEU A 367 -17.51 -13.27 0.04
N LYS A 368 -17.87 -14.40 -0.56
CA LYS A 368 -19.27 -14.74 -0.80
C LYS A 368 -19.95 -15.06 0.54
N VAL A 369 -21.28 -15.04 0.54
CA VAL A 369 -22.10 -15.33 1.73
C VAL A 369 -21.73 -16.68 2.36
N ASP A 370 -21.64 -17.74 1.55
CA ASP A 370 -21.34 -19.08 2.07
C ASP A 370 -19.92 -19.15 2.65
N GLU A 371 -18.93 -18.59 1.94
CA GLU A 371 -17.53 -18.52 2.39
C GLU A 371 -17.39 -17.70 3.69
N LEU A 372 -18.16 -16.62 3.84
CA LEU A 372 -18.20 -15.80 5.04
C LEU A 372 -18.70 -16.62 6.24
N LEU A 373 -19.82 -17.31 6.08
CA LEU A 373 -20.43 -18.10 7.16
C LEU A 373 -19.58 -19.32 7.54
N GLU A 374 -18.85 -19.90 6.60
CA GLU A 374 -17.89 -20.98 6.87
C GLU A 374 -16.64 -20.51 7.60
N SER A 375 -16.19 -19.28 7.34
CA SER A 375 -14.89 -18.79 7.83
C SER A 375 -14.97 -17.92 9.08
N ILE A 376 -16.10 -17.25 9.33
CA ILE A 376 -16.27 -16.24 10.38
C ILE A 376 -17.60 -16.43 11.13
N SER A 377 -17.52 -16.59 12.45
CA SER A 377 -18.69 -16.54 13.33
C SER A 377 -19.07 -15.09 13.62
N LEU A 378 -20.04 -14.54 12.88
CA LEU A 378 -20.45 -13.14 13.03
C LEU A 378 -20.92 -12.81 14.46
N ASP A 379 -21.55 -13.76 15.13
CA ASP A 379 -22.05 -13.66 16.51
C ASP A 379 -20.95 -13.34 17.54
N LYS A 380 -19.72 -13.79 17.27
CA LYS A 380 -18.55 -13.62 18.17
C LYS A 380 -17.73 -12.38 17.88
N ILE A 381 -18.07 -11.62 16.83
CA ILE A 381 -17.44 -10.33 16.57
C ILE A 381 -17.73 -9.42 17.76
N LYS A 382 -16.73 -8.64 18.18
CA LYS A 382 -16.84 -7.78 19.35
C LYS A 382 -17.36 -6.41 18.96
N ILE A 383 -18.18 -5.82 19.82
CA ILE A 383 -18.60 -4.43 19.76
C ILE A 383 -18.13 -3.70 21.02
N GLY A 384 -17.49 -2.54 20.85
CA GLY A 384 -17.14 -1.63 21.92
C GLY A 384 -18.21 -0.55 22.08
N ILE A 385 -18.63 -0.29 23.31
CA ILE A 385 -19.58 0.77 23.69
C ILE A 385 -18.82 1.75 24.61
N PRO A 386 -18.11 2.75 24.05
CA PRO A 386 -17.23 3.62 24.82
C PRO A 386 -17.94 4.40 25.92
N SER A 387 -19.19 4.80 25.69
CA SER A 387 -20.03 5.51 26.67
C SER A 387 -20.28 4.69 27.94
N ALA A 388 -20.27 3.36 27.84
CA ALA A 388 -20.45 2.45 28.95
C ALA A 388 -19.12 1.79 29.41
N GLY A 389 -18.03 1.95 28.64
CA GLY A 389 -16.77 1.25 28.89
C GLY A 389 -16.85 -0.28 28.71
N ILE A 390 -17.82 -0.77 27.92
CA ILE A 390 -18.10 -2.20 27.75
C ILE A 390 -17.61 -2.68 26.39
N VAL A 391 -17.12 -3.92 26.35
CA VAL A 391 -16.96 -4.71 25.11
C VAL A 391 -17.85 -5.94 25.23
N ALA A 392 -18.73 -6.15 24.26
CA ALA A 392 -19.67 -7.27 24.19
C ALA A 392 -19.52 -8.03 22.87
N SER A 393 -20.12 -9.21 22.76
CA SER A 393 -20.24 -9.92 21.49
C SER A 393 -21.48 -9.43 20.74
N MET A 394 -21.51 -9.59 19.41
CA MET A 394 -22.69 -9.18 18.62
C MET A 394 -23.97 -9.92 19.05
N GLU A 395 -23.86 -11.20 19.43
CA GLU A 395 -24.99 -12.01 19.95
C GLU A 395 -25.61 -11.46 21.24
N ASP A 396 -24.90 -10.61 21.98
CA ASP A 396 -25.42 -10.00 23.20
C ASP A 396 -26.37 -8.82 22.90
N LEU A 397 -26.47 -8.37 21.63
CA LEU A 397 -27.29 -7.23 21.23
C LEU A 397 -28.72 -7.66 20.88
N VAL A 398 -29.70 -6.99 21.48
CA VAL A 398 -31.15 -7.25 21.27
C VAL A 398 -31.57 -7.17 19.79
N THR A 399 -30.92 -6.30 19.00
CA THR A 399 -31.24 -6.10 17.58
C THR A 399 -30.47 -7.02 16.64
N TRP A 400 -29.56 -7.86 17.13
CA TRP A 400 -28.67 -8.67 16.30
C TRP A 400 -29.41 -9.66 15.39
N ASP A 401 -30.46 -10.30 15.93
CA ASP A 401 -31.25 -11.29 15.21
C ASP A 401 -32.43 -10.69 14.42
N GLN A 402 -32.59 -9.36 14.44
CA GLN A 402 -33.66 -8.67 13.70
C GLN A 402 -33.30 -8.40 12.22
N GLY A 403 -32.09 -8.76 11.78
CA GLY A 403 -31.58 -8.51 10.44
C GLY A 403 -31.08 -9.76 9.72
N THR A 404 -30.90 -9.65 8.40
CA THR A 404 -30.23 -10.68 7.58
C THR A 404 -28.84 -10.21 7.17
N ILE A 405 -27.96 -11.15 6.83
CA ILE A 405 -26.57 -10.87 6.44
C ILE A 405 -26.42 -10.08 5.13
N THR A 406 -27.44 -10.07 4.26
CA THR A 406 -27.44 -9.28 3.02
C THR A 406 -28.18 -7.95 3.17
N ASN A 407 -28.97 -7.77 4.23
CA ASN A 407 -29.71 -6.52 4.44
C ASN A 407 -28.78 -5.43 4.99
N LYS A 408 -28.31 -4.56 4.10
CA LYS A 408 -27.48 -3.40 4.43
C LYS A 408 -28.09 -2.43 5.42
N SER A 409 -29.41 -2.34 5.54
CA SER A 409 -30.05 -1.47 6.53
C SER A 409 -30.01 -2.06 7.95
N SER A 410 -29.63 -3.32 8.10
CA SER A 410 -29.54 -4.00 9.39
C SER A 410 -28.12 -3.99 9.95
N LEU A 411 -28.01 -4.06 11.28
CA LEU A 411 -26.70 -4.21 11.94
C LEU A 411 -25.98 -5.48 11.46
N LYS A 412 -26.69 -6.61 11.39
CA LYS A 412 -26.13 -7.90 10.94
C LYS A 412 -25.58 -7.82 9.52
N GLY A 413 -26.27 -7.15 8.60
CA GLY A 413 -25.79 -6.95 7.23
C GLY A 413 -24.55 -6.04 7.14
N HIS A 414 -24.51 -4.94 7.89
CA HIS A 414 -23.31 -4.09 7.96
C HIS A 414 -22.08 -4.85 8.48
N ILE A 415 -22.24 -5.64 9.55
CA ILE A 415 -21.15 -6.43 10.12
C ILE A 415 -20.72 -7.54 9.17
N ALA A 416 -21.66 -8.21 8.51
CA ALA A 416 -21.38 -9.24 7.51
C ALA A 416 -20.57 -8.69 6.33
N GLU A 417 -21.01 -7.58 5.74
CA GLU A 417 -20.30 -6.95 4.62
C GLU A 417 -18.90 -6.49 5.03
N MET A 418 -18.75 -5.89 6.21
CA MET A 418 -17.45 -5.49 6.74
C MET A 418 -16.52 -6.70 6.89
N ALA A 419 -17.00 -7.77 7.54
CA ALA A 419 -16.25 -8.99 7.77
C ALA A 419 -15.83 -9.66 6.46
N ALA A 420 -16.72 -9.69 5.46
CA ALA A 420 -16.44 -10.20 4.12
C ALA A 420 -15.33 -9.41 3.40
N CYS A 421 -15.33 -8.08 3.56
CA CYS A 421 -14.32 -7.21 2.94
C CYS A 421 -12.95 -7.34 3.60
N ILE A 422 -12.87 -7.27 4.94
CA ILE A 422 -11.60 -7.29 5.68
C ILE A 422 -11.00 -8.70 5.76
N GLY A 423 -11.83 -9.75 5.68
CA GLY A 423 -11.42 -11.15 5.74
C GLY A 423 -11.30 -11.73 7.14
N PRO A 424 -11.13 -13.06 7.25
CA PRO A 424 -11.26 -13.79 8.50
C PRO A 424 -10.18 -13.45 9.53
N ASP A 425 -8.93 -13.24 9.09
CA ASP A 425 -7.80 -12.98 9.97
C ASP A 425 -8.01 -11.72 10.82
N VAL A 426 -8.61 -10.68 10.22
CA VAL A 426 -8.89 -9.42 10.90
C VAL A 426 -10.27 -9.44 11.55
N ALA A 427 -11.28 -10.00 10.88
CA ALA A 427 -12.66 -9.99 11.36
C ALA A 427 -12.85 -10.72 12.70
N LYS A 428 -12.07 -11.78 12.97
CA LYS A 428 -12.18 -12.55 14.22
C LYS A 428 -11.68 -11.79 15.45
N GLU A 429 -10.77 -10.84 15.25
CA GLU A 429 -10.11 -10.11 16.34
C GLU A 429 -10.56 -8.65 16.44
N MET A 430 -11.30 -8.16 15.45
CA MET A 430 -11.75 -6.77 15.44
C MET A 430 -12.73 -6.45 16.57
N ILE A 431 -12.69 -5.19 17.00
CA ILE A 431 -13.69 -4.59 17.87
C ILE A 431 -14.33 -3.45 17.10
N VAL A 432 -15.63 -3.58 16.85
CA VAL A 432 -16.42 -2.60 16.12
C VAL A 432 -16.91 -1.53 17.07
N GLN A 433 -16.92 -0.27 16.64
CA GLN A 433 -17.57 0.81 17.38
C GLN A 433 -18.60 1.44 16.46
N LEU A 434 -19.88 1.33 16.83
CA LEU A 434 -20.96 2.04 16.15
C LEU A 434 -20.92 3.51 16.58
N SER A 435 -21.10 4.40 15.61
CA SER A 435 -21.11 5.86 15.80
C SER A 435 -22.50 6.44 15.69
#